data_AF-X1QTE7-F1
#
_entry.id   AF-X1QTE7-F1
#
_cell.length_a   1.000
_cell.length_b   1.000
_cell.length_c   1.000
_cell.angle_alpha   90.00
_cell.angle_beta   90.00
_cell.angle_gamma   90.00
#
_symmetry.space_group_name_H-M   'P 1'
#
loop_
_entity.id
_entity.type
_entity.pdbx_description
1 polymer ?
#
loop_
_entity_poly.entity_id
_entity_poly.type
_entity_poly.pdbx_seq_one_letter_code
_entity_poly.pdbx_strand_id
1 'polypeptide(L)' 'MEENITDKLEAYLEDLEERYKYYYKVERDKEISGVKVDIFAKSSTEHFRQVLTKSIKIDQHYNKEYAIVKAEKKICR' A
#
# COMPACT_ATOMS: atom_id res chain seq x y z
N MET A 1 7.84 -31.86 -9.44
CA MET A 1 8.74 -31.17 -8.49
C MET A 1 8.11 -29.82 -8.24
N GLU A 2 7.16 -29.76 -7.32
CA GLU A 2 6.52 -28.52 -6.85
C GLU A 2 7.54 -27.79 -5.97
N GLU A 3 8.54 -27.15 -6.58
CA GLU A 3 9.17 -26.02 -5.89
C GLU A 3 8.05 -25.02 -5.62
N ASN A 4 7.68 -24.97 -4.35
CA ASN A 4 6.42 -24.49 -3.80
C ASN A 4 6.04 -23.13 -4.40
N ILE A 5 5.01 -23.10 -5.24
CA ILE A 5 4.44 -21.84 -5.77
C ILE A 5 4.07 -20.90 -4.63
N THR A 6 3.68 -21.46 -3.49
CA THR A 6 3.40 -20.73 -2.24
C THR A 6 4.63 -19.99 -1.73
N ASP A 7 5.81 -20.64 -1.68
CA ASP A 7 7.03 -20.03 -1.17
C ASP A 7 7.53 -18.92 -2.12
N LYS A 8 7.36 -19.12 -3.43
CA LYS A 8 7.66 -18.09 -4.44
C LYS A 8 6.72 -16.88 -4.34
N LEU A 9 5.44 -17.12 -4.07
CA LEU A 9 4.47 -16.05 -3.87
C LEU A 9 4.78 -15.27 -2.59
N GLU A 10 5.08 -15.96 -1.50
CA GLU A 10 5.38 -15.31 -0.22
C GLU A 10 6.66 -14.45 -0.33
N ALA A 11 7.72 -15.00 -0.94
CA ALA A 11 8.94 -14.23 -1.20
C ALA A 11 8.68 -12.97 -2.05
N TYR A 12 7.77 -13.05 -3.03
CA TYR A 12 7.38 -11.88 -3.83
C TYR A 12 6.61 -10.84 -3.00
N LEU A 13 5.70 -11.29 -2.12
CA LEU A 13 4.94 -10.39 -1.25
C LEU A 13 5.86 -9.71 -0.22
N GLU A 14 6.84 -10.42 0.33
CA GLU A 14 7.87 -9.85 1.20
C GLU A 14 8.71 -8.78 0.48
N ASP A 15 9.18 -9.05 -0.74
CA ASP A 15 9.91 -8.05 -1.55
C ASP A 15 9.05 -6.80 -1.80
N LEU A 16 7.76 -7.00 -2.10
CA LEU A 16 6.85 -5.89 -2.39
C LEU A 16 6.55 -5.06 -1.14
N GLU A 17 6.38 -5.70 0.02
CA GLU A 17 6.26 -5.02 1.31
C GLU A 17 7.51 -4.20 1.63
N GLU A 18 8.69 -4.76 1.42
CA GLU A 18 9.98 -4.09 1.64
C GLU A 18 10.10 -2.83 0.78
N ARG A 19 9.66 -2.88 -0.49
CA ARG A 19 9.65 -1.70 -1.38
C ARG A 19 8.60 -0.67 -0.98
N TYR A 20 7.44 -1.10 -0.51
CA TYR A 20 6.35 -0.19 -0.15
C TYR A 20 6.56 0.53 1.17
N LYS A 21 7.22 -0.09 2.16
CA LYS A 21 7.42 0.52 3.49
C LYS A 21 8.18 1.85 3.46
N TYR A 22 8.98 2.09 2.41
CA TYR A 22 9.71 3.34 2.22
C TYR A 22 8.79 4.55 1.97
N TYR A 23 7.62 4.33 1.37
CA TYR A 23 6.71 5.40 0.94
C TYR A 23 5.33 5.31 1.58
N TYR A 24 4.96 4.13 2.09
CA TYR A 24 3.63 3.82 2.58
C TYR A 24 3.71 3.19 3.96
N LYS A 25 2.66 3.40 4.76
CA LYS A 25 2.36 2.52 5.89
C LYS A 25 1.72 1.25 5.35
N VAL A 26 2.44 0.13 5.47
CA VAL A 26 2.05 -1.18 4.94
C VAL A 26 1.41 -2.03 6.04
N GLU A 27 0.35 -2.75 5.71
CA GLU A 27 -0.36 -3.72 6.55
C GLU A 27 -0.58 -5.01 5.74
N ARG A 28 -0.13 -6.17 6.25
CA ARG A 28 -0.35 -7.50 5.63
C ARG A 28 -1.70 -8.09 6.05
N ASP A 29 -2.24 -8.98 5.22
CA ASP A 29 -3.41 -9.83 5.54
C ASP A 29 -4.66 -9.07 6.01
N LYS A 30 -4.82 -7.83 5.55
CA LYS A 30 -5.88 -6.93 6.02
C LYS A 30 -7.23 -7.34 5.43
N GLU A 31 -8.29 -7.23 6.24
CA GLU A 31 -9.65 -7.35 5.76
C GLU A 31 -10.27 -5.97 5.48
N ILE A 32 -10.82 -5.80 4.28
CA ILE A 32 -11.47 -4.56 3.83
C ILE A 32 -12.82 -4.93 3.22
N SER A 33 -13.90 -4.48 3.84
CA SER A 33 -15.27 -4.74 3.38
C SER A 33 -15.54 -6.23 3.08
N GLY A 34 -15.05 -7.14 3.95
CA GLY A 34 -15.21 -8.59 3.79
C GLY A 34 -14.20 -9.26 2.85
N VAL A 35 -13.26 -8.50 2.27
CA VAL A 35 -12.23 -9.04 1.38
C VAL A 35 -10.88 -9.01 2.07
N LYS A 36 -10.28 -10.19 2.23
CA LYS A 36 -8.88 -10.30 2.65
C LYS A 36 -7.95 -9.94 1.50
N VAL A 37 -7.01 -9.02 1.76
CA VAL A 37 -5.97 -8.59 0.83
C VAL A 37 -4.60 -8.92 1.41
N ASP A 38 -3.64 -9.24 0.54
CA ASP A 38 -2.31 -9.68 0.96
C ASP A 38 -1.47 -8.49 1.45
N ILE A 39 -1.57 -7.34 0.77
CA ILE A 39 -0.89 -6.11 1.15
C ILE A 39 -1.87 -4.93 1.02
N PHE A 40 -1.93 -4.12 2.08
CA PHE A 40 -2.60 -2.83 2.10
C PHE A 40 -1.59 -1.75 2.48
N ALA A 41 -1.24 -0.89 1.53
CA ALA A 41 -0.28 0.19 1.71
C ALA A 41 -0.98 1.55 1.55
N LYS A 42 -0.76 2.46 2.52
CA LYS A 42 -1.34 3.81 2.51
C LYS A 42 -0.30 4.90 2.73
N SER A 43 -0.37 5.98 1.94
CA SER A 43 0.37 7.21 2.18
C SER A 43 -0.62 8.33 2.47
N SER A 44 -0.23 9.29 3.30
CA SER A 44 -1.01 10.49 3.53
C SER A 44 -0.05 11.65 3.54
N THR A 45 -0.19 12.55 2.57
CA THR A 45 0.65 13.75 2.46
C THR A 45 -0.24 14.96 2.61
N GLU A 46 0.06 15.77 3.63
CA GLU A 46 -0.58 17.06 3.84
C GLU A 46 0.22 18.14 3.13
N HIS A 47 -0.42 18.85 2.21
CA HIS A 47 0.16 20.01 1.55
C HIS A 47 -0.46 21.28 2.13
N PHE A 48 0.40 22.19 2.60
CA PHE A 48 0.02 23.53 3.02
C PHE A 48 0.58 24.53 2.01
N ARG A 49 -0.28 25.36 1.42
CA ARG A 49 0.18 26.55 0.70
C ARG A 49 0.15 27.75 1.65
N GLN A 50 1.34 28.29 1.91
CA GLN A 50 1.55 29.57 2.61
C GLN A 50 1.96 30.60 1.56
N VAL A 51 1.37 31.79 1.58
CA VAL A 51 1.76 32.90 0.71
C VAL A 51 1.94 34.14 1.58
N LEU A 52 2.96 34.95 1.26
CA LEU A 52 3.39 36.18 1.94
C LEU A 52 3.99 35.99 3.36
N THR A 53 3.32 35.28 4.28
CA THR A 53 3.83 35.03 5.64
C THR A 53 3.40 33.65 6.17
N LYS A 54 4.17 33.06 7.11
CA LYS A 54 3.85 31.75 7.73
C LYS A 54 2.51 31.70 8.46
N SER A 55 1.92 32.86 8.75
CA SER A 55 0.66 33.01 9.48
C SER A 55 -0.59 32.92 8.59
N ILE A 56 -0.47 33.02 7.26
CA ILE A 56 -1.62 33.01 6.34
C ILE A 56 -1.62 31.69 5.56
N LYS A 57 -2.48 30.75 5.99
CA LYS A 57 -2.76 29.49 5.27
C LYS A 57 -3.96 29.71 4.36
N ILE A 58 -3.75 29.59 3.05
CA ILE A 58 -4.81 29.84 2.04
C ILE A 58 -5.56 28.56 1.71
N ASP A 59 -4.88 27.43 1.72
CA ASP A 59 -5.44 26.16 1.28
C ASP A 59 -4.75 24.99 2.01
N GLN A 60 -5.55 24.00 2.40
CA GLN A 60 -5.08 22.76 3.01
C GLN A 60 -5.59 21.59 2.18
N HIS A 61 -4.66 20.94 1.48
CA HIS A 61 -4.98 19.79 0.64
C HIS A 61 -4.40 18.51 1.23
N TYR A 62 -5.23 17.46 1.29
CA TYR A 62 -4.85 16.14 1.77
C TYR A 62 -4.83 15.18 0.59
N ASN A 63 -3.64 14.67 0.27
CA ASN A 63 -3.49 13.55 -0.66
C ASN A 63 -3.44 12.26 0.14
N LYS A 64 -4.32 11.32 -0.18
CA LYS A 64 -4.30 9.95 0.34
C LYS A 64 -4.15 9.00 -0.82
N GLU A 65 -3.10 8.21 -0.81
CA GLU A 65 -2.85 7.20 -1.83
C GLU A 65 -2.92 5.82 -1.20
N TYR A 66 -3.46 4.87 -1.96
CA TYR A 66 -3.66 3.50 -1.53
C TYR A 66 -3.13 2.55 -2.61
N ALA A 67 -2.31 1.59 -2.20
CA ALA A 67 -1.94 0.44 -3.00
C ALA A 67 -2.48 -0.82 -2.32
N ILE A 68 -3.28 -1.59 -3.06
CA ILE A 68 -3.94 -2.79 -2.56
C ILE A 68 -3.52 -3.95 -3.45
N VAL A 69 -2.95 -4.98 -2.84
CA VAL A 69 -2.47 -6.18 -3.55
C VAL A 69 -3.27 -7.37 -3.09
N LYS A 70 -3.77 -8.12 -4.06
CA LYS A 70 -4.39 -9.42 -3.86
C LYS A 70 -3.81 -10.39 -4.87
N ALA A 71 -3.15 -11.42 -4.38
CA ALA A 71 -2.61 -12.50 -5.20
C ALA A 71 -3.75 -13.44 -5.61
N GLU A 72 -3.90 -13.63 -6.91
CA GLU A 72 -4.81 -14.64 -7.43
C GLU A 72 -4.05 -15.93 -7.69
N LYS A 73 -4.46 -17.00 -7.01
CA LYS A 73 -4.07 -18.35 -7.43
C LYS A 73 -4.89 -18.69 -8.66
N LYS A 74 -4.40 -18.37 -9.86
CA LYS A 74 -4.94 -18.95 -11.09
C LYS A 74 -4.76 -20.47 -11.00
N ILE A 75 -5.83 -21.19 -10.72
CA ILE A 75 -5.95 -22.60 -11.10
C ILE A 75 -6.14 -22.57 -12.62
N CYS A 76 -5.05 -22.66 -13.38
CA CYS A 76 -5.16 -22.96 -14.80
C CYS A 76 -5.81 -24.35 -14.91
N ARG A 77 -7.04 -24.37 -15.42
CA ARG A 77 -7.85 -25.58 -15.61
C ARG A 77 -7.65 -26.15 -17.00
#